data_AF-A0A7C7JBM5-F1
#
_entry.id   AF-A0A7C7JBM5-F1
#
_cell.length_a   1.000
_cell.length_b   1.000
_cell.length_c   1.000
_cell.angle_alpha   90.00
_cell.angle_beta   90.00
_cell.angle_gamma   90.00
#
_symmetry.space_group_name_H-M   'P 1'
#
loop_
_entity.id
_entity.type
_entity.pdbx_description
1 polymer ?
#
loop_
_entity_poly.entity_id
_entity_poly.type
_entity_poly.pdbx_seq_one_letter_code
_entity_poly.pdbx_strand_id
1 'polypeptide(L)'
;MLYADGGFDKIDGGKEAGRAFADEYTALNYHQPSYEYDPNWDLSGFVDQLTITANMVNDLANSDRWPEWYEGNEFKSIREESRK
;
A
#
# COMPACT_ATOMS: atom_id res chain seq x y z
N MET A 1 -6.20 6.73 -8.42
CA MET A 1 -4.80 6.78 -7.96
C MET A 1 -4.52 5.47 -7.27
N LEU A 2 -3.48 4.74 -7.70
CA LEU A 2 -3.05 3.57 -6.96
C LEU A 2 -2.20 4.03 -5.78
N TYR A 3 -2.59 3.63 -4.57
CA TYR A 3 -1.84 3.90 -3.34
C TYR A 3 -1.51 2.56 -2.69
N ALA A 4 -0.25 2.14 -2.83
CA ALA A 4 0.22 0.82 -2.41
C ALA A 4 0.67 0.83 -0.94
N ASP A 5 -0.24 1.17 -0.04
CA ASP A 5 -0.03 1.06 1.39
C ASP A 5 -0.51 -0.31 1.90
N GLY A 6 0.19 -0.87 2.89
CA GLY A 6 -0.16 -2.17 3.48
C GLY A 6 -1.41 -2.12 4.37
N GLY A 7 -1.86 -0.93 4.76
CA GLY A 7 -2.96 -0.75 5.70
C GLY A 7 -2.66 -1.32 7.08
N PHE A 8 -3.70 -1.40 7.92
CA PHE A 8 -3.62 -1.93 9.28
C PHE A 8 -4.78 -2.90 9.59
N ASP A 9 -5.46 -3.42 8.57
CA ASP A 9 -6.51 -4.42 8.77
C ASP A 9 -5.87 -5.81 8.85
N LYS A 10 -5.57 -6.26 10.07
CA LYS A 10 -4.92 -7.56 10.28
C LYS A 10 -5.90 -8.70 10.01
N ILE A 11 -5.42 -9.81 9.44
CA ILE A 11 -6.20 -11.05 9.31
C ILE A 11 -6.71 -11.50 10.68
N ASP A 12 -5.81 -11.52 11.66
CA ASP A 12 -6.15 -11.82 13.05
C ASP A 12 -6.41 -10.53 13.83
N GLY A 13 -7.65 -10.38 14.30
CA GLY A 13 -8.08 -9.25 15.14
C GLY A 13 -8.49 -7.99 14.38
N GLY A 14 -8.43 -7.99 13.05
CA GLY A 14 -8.95 -6.91 12.21
C GLY A 14 -8.28 -5.55 12.44
N LYS A 15 -9.00 -4.49 12.07
CA LYS A 15 -8.59 -3.10 12.25
C LYS A 15 -8.27 -2.72 13.69
N GLU A 16 -8.93 -3.30 14.68
CA GLU A 16 -8.69 -2.98 16.09
C GLU A 16 -7.27 -3.40 16.49
N ALA A 17 -6.91 -4.66 16.21
CA ALA A 17 -5.58 -5.18 16.52
C ALA A 17 -4.48 -4.46 15.74
N GLY A 18 -4.68 -4.18 14.45
CA GLY A 18 -3.68 -3.45 13.68
C GLY A 18 -3.57 -1.98 14.06
N ARG A 19 -4.67 -1.33 14.47
CA ARG A 19 -4.62 0.04 14.99
C ARG A 19 -3.84 0.12 16.30
N ALA A 20 -4.10 -0.80 17.23
CA ALA A 20 -3.37 -0.86 18.50
C ALA A 20 -1.85 -1.02 18.26
N PHE A 21 -1.46 -1.94 17.37
CA PHE A 21 -0.06 -2.11 16.99
C PHE A 21 0.54 -0.85 16.35
N ALA A 22 -0.16 -0.24 15.38
CA ALA A 22 0.31 0.95 14.69
C ALA A 22 0.48 2.15 15.62
N ASP A 23 -0.48 2.37 16.53
CA ASP A 23 -0.44 3.47 17.50
C ASP A 23 0.71 3.27 18.51
N GLU A 24 0.88 2.07 19.05
CA GLU A 24 2.00 1.74 19.94
C GLU A 24 3.36 1.94 19.25
N TYR A 25 3.50 1.40 18.03
CA TYR A 25 4.74 1.52 17.26
C TYR A 25 5.06 2.98 16.96
N THR A 26 4.05 3.77 16.56
CA THR A 26 4.20 5.20 16.29
C THR A 26 4.62 5.97 17.54
N ALA A 27 4.05 5.64 18.70
CA ALA A 27 4.34 6.32 19.95
C ALA A 27 5.74 6.00 20.50
N LEU A 28 6.21 4.76 20.31
CA LEU A 28 7.41 4.25 20.99
C LEU A 28 8.64 4.12 20.08
N ASN A 29 8.46 3.82 18.80
CA ASN A 29 9.55 3.38 17.92
C ASN A 29 9.72 4.21 16.64
N TYR A 30 8.65 4.81 16.12
CA TYR A 30 8.75 5.58 14.87
C TYR A 30 9.71 6.78 15.01
N HIS A 31 10.67 6.87 14.09
CA HIS A 31 11.77 7.86 14.10
C HIS A 31 12.62 7.86 15.39
N GLN A 32 12.69 6.73 16.11
CA GLN A 32 13.53 6.56 17.29
C GLN A 32 14.73 5.65 17.01
N PRO A 33 15.78 5.64 17.87
CA PRO A 33 16.86 4.66 17.78
C PRO A 33 16.41 3.21 17.87
N SER A 34 15.26 2.94 18.52
CA SER A 34 14.65 1.61 18.59
C SER A 34 13.92 1.19 17.30
N TYR A 35 13.99 1.99 16.23
CA TYR A 35 13.43 1.66 14.93
C TYR A 35 14.27 0.59 14.22
N GLU A 36 14.21 -0.63 14.72
CA GLU A 36 14.96 -1.79 14.25
C GLU A 36 14.01 -2.95 13.90
N TYR A 37 14.55 -3.94 13.19
CA TYR A 37 13.84 -5.18 12.87
C TYR A 37 13.67 -6.05 14.12
N ASP A 38 12.48 -6.60 14.32
CA ASP A 38 12.21 -7.61 15.36
C ASP A 38 12.00 -9.00 14.70
N PRO A 39 12.80 -10.02 15.07
CA PRO A 39 12.65 -11.37 14.54
C PRO A 39 11.31 -12.05 14.92
N ASN A 40 10.56 -11.50 15.88
CA ASN A 40 9.25 -12.02 16.28
C ASN A 40 8.09 -11.43 15.48
N TRP A 41 8.34 -10.49 14.56
CA TRP A 41 7.28 -9.95 13.72
C TRP A 41 6.71 -11.02 12.79
N ASP A 42 5.38 -11.06 12.72
CA ASP A 42 4.68 -11.77 11.66
C ASP A 42 4.78 -10.94 10.36
N LEU A 43 5.55 -11.47 9.40
CA LEU A 43 5.78 -10.83 8.11
C LEU A 43 4.82 -11.32 7.01
N SER A 44 3.81 -12.13 7.34
CA SER A 44 2.86 -12.68 6.36
C SER A 44 2.17 -11.58 5.54
N GLY A 45 1.67 -10.52 6.19
CA GLY A 45 1.07 -9.38 5.49
C GLY A 45 2.03 -8.65 4.56
N PHE A 46 3.33 -8.60 4.89
CA PHE A 46 4.34 -8.01 4.01
C PHE A 46 4.57 -8.88 2.76
N VAL A 47 4.56 -10.21 2.91
CA VAL A 47 4.62 -11.16 1.78
C VAL A 47 3.42 -10.98 0.86
N ASP A 48 2.22 -10.83 1.40
CA ASP A 48 0.99 -10.59 0.61
C ASP A 48 1.07 -9.26 -0.16
N GLN A 49 1.49 -8.18 0.51
CA GLN A 49 1.65 -6.86 -0.12
C GLN A 49 2.68 -6.90 -1.26
N LEU A 50 3.84 -7.53 -1.05
CA LEU A 50 4.86 -7.67 -2.08
C LEU A 50 4.37 -8.53 -3.25
N THR A 51 3.65 -9.61 -2.97
CA THR A 51 3.12 -10.52 -4.00
C THR A 51 2.13 -9.79 -4.90
N ILE A 52 1.15 -9.09 -4.34
CA ILE A 52 0.15 -8.33 -5.10
C ILE A 52 0.84 -7.22 -5.91
N THR A 53 1.77 -6.49 -5.28
CA THR A 53 2.50 -5.39 -5.95
C THR A 53 3.35 -5.90 -7.11
N ALA A 54 4.11 -6.99 -6.90
CA ALA A 54 4.95 -7.58 -7.93
C ALA A 54 4.11 -8.09 -9.11
N ASN A 55 3.00 -8.77 -8.84
CA ASN A 55 2.09 -9.25 -9.88
C ASN A 55 1.49 -8.10 -10.69
N MET A 56 1.02 -7.05 -10.03
CA MET A 56 0.46 -5.87 -10.68
C MET A 56 1.50 -5.13 -11.52
N VAL A 57 2.71 -4.92 -11.00
CA VAL A 57 3.80 -4.28 -11.75
C VAL A 57 4.17 -5.12 -12.97
N ASN A 58 4.30 -6.42 -12.81
CA ASN A 58 4.62 -7.33 -13.91
C ASN A 58 3.53 -7.33 -14.99
N ASP A 59 2.25 -7.33 -14.60
CA ASP A 59 1.12 -7.26 -15.53
C ASP A 59 1.09 -5.93 -16.31
N LEU A 60 1.30 -4.80 -15.63
CA LEU A 60 1.34 -3.49 -16.27
C LEU A 60 2.55 -3.34 -17.20
N ALA A 61 3.74 -3.76 -16.76
CA ALA A 61 4.97 -3.65 -17.54
C ALA A 61 4.97 -4.50 -18.82
N ASN A 62 4.15 -5.54 -18.87
CA ASN A 62 4.01 -6.45 -20.01
C ASN A 62 2.67 -6.29 -20.74
N SER A 63 2.03 -5.13 -20.64
CA SER A 63 0.78 -4.83 -21.35
C SER A 63 0.80 -3.44 -21.97
N ASP A 64 -0.06 -3.22 -22.97
CA ASP A 64 -0.32 -1.88 -23.52
C ASP A 64 -1.40 -1.12 -22.72
N ARG A 65 -1.85 -1.67 -21.57
CA ARG A 65 -2.88 -1.05 -20.74
C ARG A 65 -2.26 0.07 -19.92
N TRP A 66 -2.71 1.30 -20.18
CA TRP A 66 -2.36 2.45 -19.36
C TRP A 66 -3.42 2.79 -18.32
N PRO A 67 -3.04 3.02 -17.04
CA PRO A 67 -3.98 3.46 -16.03
C PRO A 67 -4.72 4.73 -16.46
N GLU A 68 -6.04 4.74 -16.26
CA GLU A 68 -6.90 5.87 -16.57
C GLU A 68 -7.40 6.55 -15.30
N TRP A 69 -7.78 7.82 -15.43
CA TRP A 69 -8.44 8.52 -14.34
C TRP A 69 -9.89 8.07 -14.23
N TYR A 70 -10.36 7.88 -13.00
CA TYR A 70 -11.75 7.50 -12.74
C TYR A 70 -12.70 8.68 -13.00
N GLU A 71 -13.98 8.39 -13.18
CA GLU A 71 -15.01 9.39 -13.48
C GLU A 71 -15.17 10.42 -12.35
N GLY A 72 -15.35 11.70 -12.70
CA GLY A 72 -15.41 12.79 -11.73
C GLY A 72 -14.07 13.19 -11.11
N ASN A 73 -12.95 12.59 -11.54
CA ASN A 73 -11.64 13.11 -11.18
C ASN A 73 -11.36 14.45 -11.90
N GLU A 74 -10.96 15.47 -11.15
CA GLU A 74 -10.73 16.83 -11.64
C GLU A 74 -9.64 16.94 -12.73
N PHE A 75 -8.75 15.96 -12.84
CA PHE A 75 -7.68 15.92 -13.84
C PHE A 75 -8.00 15.07 -15.07
N LYS A 76 -9.15 14.36 -15.09
CA LYS A 76 -9.48 13.42 -16.16
C LYS A 76 -9.52 14.10 -17.53
N SER A 77 -10.24 15.22 -17.66
CA SER A 77 -10.40 15.94 -18.93
C SER A 77 -9.06 16.41 -19.51
N ILE A 78 -8.23 17.06 -18.69
CA ILE A 78 -6.90 17.55 -19.10
C ILE A 78 -6.00 16.38 -19.52
N ARG A 79 -6.06 15.24 -18.81
CA ARG A 79 -5.29 14.05 -19.21
C ARG A 79 -5.75 13.50 -20.56
N GLU A 80 -7.06 13.39 -20.78
CA GLU A 80 -7.61 12.89 -22.04
C GLU A 80 -7.25 13.81 -23.22
N GLU A 81 -7.27 15.13 -23.02
CA GLU A 81 -6.82 16.10 -24.02
C GLU A 81 -5.32 15.94 -24.36
N SER A 82 -4.47 15.68 -23.36
CA SER A 82 -3.01 15.50 -23.57
C SER A 82 -2.60 14.23 -24.32
N ARG A 83 -3.52 13.27 -24.50
CA ARG A 83 -3.27 11.99 -25.19
C ARG A 83 -3.61 12.02 -26.69
N LYS A 84 -4.19 13.12 -27.17
CA LYS A 84 -4.54 13.36 -28.58
C LYS A 84 -3.34 13.91 -29.35
#